data_AF-A0A4E0QSQ1-F1
#
_entry.id   AF-A0A4E0QSQ1-F1
#
_cell.length_a   1.000
_cell.length_b   1.000
_cell.length_c   1.000
_cell.angle_alpha   90.00
_cell.angle_beta   90.00
_cell.angle_gamma   90.00
#
_symmetry.space_group_name_H-M   'P 1'
#
loop_
_entity.id
_entity.type
_entity.pdbx_description
1 polymer ?
#
loop_
_entity_poly.entity_id
_entity_poly.type
_entity_poly.pdbx_seq_one_letter_code
_entity_poly.pdbx_strand_id
1 'polypeptide(L)'
;MNCDSANLAEFIDLGIQPNGNNFPDIDTNDQEQVFPMAMQVCQDCWQVQIAEFPSPEFLFSNHPYITGVNVPVVQHFERLVPHIINKLNLQPNALVVDVGCNDGSLLKVFAQHGMRILGVDPLFVFLIFLKIDGF
;
A
#
# COMPACT_ATOMS: atom_id res chain seq x y z
N MET A 1 -15.74 -9.67 -0.15
CA MET A 1 -16.64 -8.53 -0.41
C MET A 1 -17.02 -7.91 0.92
N ASN A 2 -17.04 -6.58 1.08
CA ASN A 2 -17.19 -5.96 2.40
C ASN A 2 -18.54 -6.26 3.09
N CYS A 3 -19.59 -6.58 2.32
CA CYS A 3 -20.90 -6.95 2.86
C CYS A 3 -21.30 -8.41 2.55
N ASP A 4 -20.36 -9.21 2.02
CA ASP A 4 -20.57 -10.61 1.58
C ASP A 4 -21.69 -10.88 0.57
N SER A 5 -22.38 -9.83 0.07
CA SER A 5 -23.38 -9.99 -0.99
C SER A 5 -22.75 -10.36 -2.32
N ALA A 6 -23.34 -11.31 -3.03
CA ALA A 6 -22.98 -11.68 -4.40
C ALA A 6 -23.62 -10.79 -5.49
N ASN A 7 -24.36 -9.74 -5.10
CA ASN A 7 -25.06 -8.85 -6.03
C ASN A 7 -24.07 -7.86 -6.70
N LEU A 8 -23.29 -8.36 -7.65
CA LEU A 8 -22.24 -7.63 -8.36
C LEU A 8 -22.69 -7.30 -9.78
N ALA A 9 -22.46 -6.05 -10.19
CA ALA A 9 -22.63 -5.61 -11.57
C ALA A 9 -21.32 -5.09 -12.12
N GLU A 10 -20.87 -5.66 -13.23
CA GLU A 10 -19.78 -5.10 -14.02
C GLU A 10 -20.23 -3.78 -14.66
N PHE A 11 -19.34 -2.78 -14.63
CA PHE A 11 -19.63 -1.47 -15.23
C PHE A 11 -18.50 -0.96 -16.15
N ILE A 12 -17.30 -1.52 -16.06
CA ILE A 12 -16.17 -1.25 -16.98
C ILE A 12 -15.40 -2.55 -17.20
N ASP A 13 -15.08 -2.85 -18.46
CA ASP A 13 -14.12 -3.88 -18.85
C ASP A 13 -12.95 -3.23 -19.61
N LEU A 14 -11.73 -3.38 -19.09
CA LEU A 14 -10.48 -2.89 -19.67
C LEU A 14 -9.72 -3.99 -20.43
N GLY A 15 -10.30 -5.18 -20.57
CA GLY A 15 -9.73 -6.33 -21.24
C GLY A 15 -8.57 -6.96 -20.48
N ILE A 16 -7.61 -7.50 -21.21
CA ILE A 16 -6.45 -8.20 -20.67
C ILE A 16 -5.31 -7.20 -20.44
N GLN A 17 -4.79 -7.13 -19.21
CA GLN A 17 -3.77 -6.17 -18.78
C GLN A 17 -2.59 -6.88 -18.10
N PRO A 18 -1.35 -6.42 -18.32
CA PRO A 18 -0.20 -6.86 -17.54
C PRO A 18 -0.20 -6.22 -16.13
N ASN A 19 0.72 -6.67 -15.28
CA ASN A 19 0.97 -5.99 -14.00
C ASN A 19 1.73 -4.67 -14.26
N GLY A 20 1.08 -3.53 -14.00
CA GLY A 20 1.67 -2.20 -14.24
C GLY A 20 2.92 -1.86 -13.41
N ASN A 21 3.30 -2.70 -12.43
CA ASN A 21 4.53 -2.54 -11.64
C ASN A 21 5.61 -3.58 -11.99
N ASN A 22 5.34 -4.48 -12.94
CA ASN A 22 6.33 -5.41 -13.45
C ASN A 22 6.98 -4.80 -14.70
N PHE A 23 8.30 -4.71 -14.73
CA PHE A 23 9.05 -4.17 -15.85
C PHE A 23 9.94 -5.28 -16.40
N PRO A 24 9.51 -6.03 -17.43
CA PRO A 24 10.29 -7.13 -17.99
C PRO A 24 11.54 -6.61 -18.70
N ASP A 25 12.57 -7.46 -18.73
CA ASP A 25 13.74 -7.24 -19.58
C ASP A 25 13.39 -7.49 -21.05
N ILE A 26 14.23 -6.98 -21.96
CA ILE A 26 13.99 -7.11 -23.40
C ILE A 26 13.84 -8.57 -23.85
N ASP A 27 14.54 -9.49 -23.18
CA ASP A 27 14.52 -10.92 -23.49
C ASP A 27 13.35 -11.67 -22.85
N THR A 28 12.62 -11.04 -21.91
CA THR A 28 11.52 -11.67 -21.14
C THR A 28 10.16 -11.01 -21.39
N ASN A 29 10.10 -9.96 -22.20
CA ASN A 29 8.87 -9.22 -22.50
C ASN A 29 7.73 -10.10 -23.03
N ASP A 30 8.04 -11.09 -23.87
CA ASP A 30 7.02 -12.00 -24.43
C ASP A 30 6.49 -13.04 -23.43
N GLN A 31 7.05 -13.07 -22.21
CA GLN A 31 6.66 -13.97 -21.12
C GLN A 31 5.86 -13.25 -20.03
N GLU A 32 5.51 -11.98 -20.25
CA GLU A 32 4.76 -11.19 -19.27
C GLU A 32 3.39 -11.81 -18.99
N GLN A 33 3.09 -11.99 -17.69
CA GLN A 33 1.80 -12.49 -17.27
C GLN A 33 0.75 -11.38 -17.35
N VAL A 34 -0.42 -11.76 -17.85
CA VAL A 34 -1.56 -10.86 -18.07
C VAL A 34 -2.83 -11.41 -17.45
N PHE A 35 -3.73 -10.52 -17.06
CA PHE A 35 -4.95 -10.85 -16.32
C PHE A 35 -6.15 -10.06 -16.85
N PRO A 36 -7.37 -10.61 -16.78
CA PRO A 36 -8.58 -9.85 -17.01
C PRO A 36 -8.71 -8.67 -16.02
N MET A 37 -9.03 -7.49 -16.54
CA MET A 37 -9.19 -6.27 -15.76
C MET A 37 -10.60 -5.70 -15.99
N ALA A 38 -11.56 -6.23 -15.24
CA ALA A 38 -12.92 -5.71 -15.21
C ALA A 38 -13.23 -5.14 -13.82
N MET A 39 -14.05 -4.09 -13.79
CA MET A 39 -14.49 -3.41 -12.57
C MET A 39 -15.96 -3.73 -12.32
N GLN A 40 -16.26 -4.12 -11.08
CA GLN A 40 -17.59 -4.43 -10.60
C GLN A 40 -17.97 -3.54 -9.42
N VAL A 41 -19.27 -3.28 -9.29
CA VAL A 41 -19.86 -2.60 -8.13
C VAL A 41 -20.86 -3.53 -7.45
N CYS A 42 -20.78 -3.64 -6.13
CA CYS A 42 -21.81 -4.30 -5.34
C CYS A 42 -23.05 -3.42 -5.29
N GLN A 43 -24.20 -3.93 -5.71
CA GLN A 43 -25.45 -3.15 -5.72
C GLN A 43 -26.10 -3.01 -4.34
N ASP A 44 -25.59 -3.71 -3.31
CA ASP A 44 -26.13 -3.63 -1.95
C ASP A 44 -25.32 -2.65 -1.07
N CYS A 45 -23.98 -2.71 -1.13
CA CYS A 45 -23.11 -1.83 -0.33
C CYS A 45 -22.32 -0.79 -1.14
N TRP A 46 -22.44 -0.80 -2.46
CA TRP A 46 -21.78 0.15 -3.37
C TRP A 46 -20.25 0.10 -3.39
N GLN A 47 -19.63 -0.96 -2.85
CA GLN A 47 -18.21 -1.18 -3.01
C GLN A 47 -17.86 -1.42 -4.48
N VAL A 48 -16.92 -0.64 -4.99
CA VAL A 48 -16.27 -0.86 -6.28
C VAL A 48 -15.03 -1.74 -6.07
N GLN A 49 -14.83 -2.73 -6.95
CA GLN A 49 -13.69 -3.66 -6.89
C GLN A 49 -13.33 -4.19 -8.29
N ILE A 50 -12.13 -4.75 -8.42
CA ILE A 50 -11.75 -5.54 -9.58
C ILE A 50 -12.45 -6.90 -9.49
N ALA A 51 -12.93 -7.44 -10.61
CA ALA A 51 -13.65 -8.71 -10.66
C ALA A 51 -12.76 -9.91 -10.28
N GLU A 52 -11.50 -9.89 -10.73
CA GLU A 52 -10.51 -10.94 -10.48
C GLU A 52 -9.18 -10.31 -10.09
N PHE A 53 -8.52 -10.84 -9.05
CA PHE A 53 -7.23 -10.35 -8.58
C PHE A 53 -6.15 -11.40 -8.82
N PRO A 54 -4.98 -11.00 -9.36
CA PRO A 54 -3.79 -11.85 -9.31
C PRO A 54 -3.41 -12.17 -7.86
N SER A 55 -2.65 -13.24 -7.64
CA SER A 55 -2.22 -13.59 -6.29
C SER A 55 -1.35 -12.47 -5.67
N PRO A 56 -1.43 -12.23 -4.34
CA PRO A 56 -0.56 -11.27 -3.68
C PRO A 56 0.92 -11.55 -3.92
N GLU A 57 1.33 -12.82 -3.93
CA GLU A 57 2.72 -13.21 -4.18
C GLU A 57 3.19 -12.73 -5.55
N PHE A 58 2.33 -12.80 -6.56
CA PHE A 58 2.64 -12.29 -7.89
C PHE A 58 2.73 -10.76 -7.88
N LEU A 59 1.74 -10.07 -7.33
CA LEU A 59 1.67 -8.60 -7.30
C LEU A 59 2.85 -7.96 -6.54
N PHE A 60 3.37 -8.63 -5.51
CA PHE A 60 4.37 -8.09 -4.59
C PHE A 60 5.77 -8.73 -4.74
N SER A 61 5.98 -9.65 -5.69
CA SER A 61 7.27 -10.34 -5.87
C SER A 61 8.45 -9.42 -6.18
N ASN A 62 8.23 -8.33 -6.93
CA ASN A 62 9.28 -7.40 -7.38
C ASN A 62 8.75 -5.97 -7.44
N HIS A 63 8.37 -5.40 -6.30
CA HIS A 63 7.76 -4.06 -6.22
C HIS A 63 8.83 -2.96 -6.27
N PRO A 64 8.95 -2.17 -7.36
CA PRO A 64 10.05 -1.22 -7.53
C PRO A 64 9.78 0.14 -6.87
N TYR A 65 8.56 0.36 -6.35
CA TYR A 65 8.15 1.64 -5.81
C TYR A 65 8.76 1.88 -4.42
N ILE A 66 9.47 3.00 -4.30
CA ILE A 66 10.07 3.48 -3.05
C ILE A 66 9.44 4.83 -2.71
N THR A 67 8.77 4.93 -1.57
CA THR A 67 7.98 6.11 -1.20
C THR A 67 8.86 7.33 -0.98
N GLY A 68 10.02 7.15 -0.33
CA GLY A 68 10.92 8.23 0.05
C GLY A 68 11.60 8.95 -1.12
N VAL A 69 11.58 8.38 -2.34
CA VAL A 69 12.09 9.08 -3.52
C VAL A 69 11.07 10.08 -4.11
N ASN A 70 9.81 10.01 -3.70
CA ASN A 70 8.75 10.91 -4.14
C ASN A 70 8.68 12.15 -3.23
N VAL A 71 9.41 13.21 -3.61
CA VAL A 71 9.51 14.46 -2.83
C VAL A 71 8.13 15.05 -2.45
N PRO A 72 7.15 15.17 -3.37
CA PRO A 72 5.79 15.61 -3.00
C PRO A 72 5.13 14.78 -1.89
N VAL A 73 5.30 13.45 -1.90
CA VAL A 73 4.73 12.55 -0.88
C VAL A 73 5.43 12.75 0.47
N VAL A 74 6.76 12.85 0.48
CA VAL A 74 7.53 13.13 1.71
C VAL A 74 7.08 14.46 2.32
N GLN A 75 6.98 15.51 1.50
CA GLN A 75 6.47 16.81 1.95
C GLN A 75 5.03 16.74 2.47
N HIS A 76 4.20 15.87 1.89
CA HIS A 76 2.86 15.62 2.41
C HIS A 76 2.92 15.01 3.82
N PHE A 77 3.78 14.03 4.06
CA PHE A 77 3.94 13.42 5.40
C PHE A 77 4.42 14.43 6.45
N GLU A 78 5.35 15.32 6.10
CA GLU A 78 5.81 16.41 6.97
C GLU A 78 4.67 17.33 7.44
N ARG A 79 3.59 17.47 6.65
CA ARG A 79 2.39 18.22 7.03
C ARG A 79 1.34 17.34 7.72
N LEU A 80 1.18 16.11 7.25
CA LEU A 80 0.17 15.16 7.72
C LEU A 80 0.43 14.75 9.18
N VAL A 81 1.68 14.44 9.53
CA VAL A 81 2.01 13.90 10.86
C VAL A 81 1.69 14.90 11.98
N PRO A 82 2.15 16.16 11.95
CA PRO A 82 1.76 17.15 12.96
C PRO A 82 0.24 17.34 13.05
N HIS A 83 -0.45 17.30 11.90
CA HIS A 83 -1.92 17.40 11.86
C HIS A 83 -2.58 16.22 12.59
N ILE A 84 -2.14 14.98 12.35
CA ILE A 84 -2.67 13.78 13.03
C ILE A 84 -2.38 13.82 14.53
N ILE A 85 -1.14 14.16 14.92
CA ILE A 85 -0.74 14.26 16.33
C ILE A 85 -1.64 15.23 17.08
N ASN A 86 -1.86 16.42 16.51
CA ASN A 86 -2.73 17.42 17.10
C ASN A 86 -4.20 16.99 17.11
N LYS A 87 -4.71 16.45 16.00
CA LYS A 87 -6.11 16.05 15.85
C LYS A 87 -6.51 14.95 16.83
N LEU A 88 -5.61 13.99 17.08
CA LEU A 88 -5.85 12.86 17.98
C LEU A 88 -5.28 13.09 19.38
N ASN A 89 -4.66 14.24 19.63
CA ASN A 89 -3.94 14.56 20.87
C ASN A 89 -2.97 13.44 21.29
N LEU A 90 -2.19 12.93 20.33
CA LEU A 90 -1.25 11.84 20.57
C LEU A 90 -0.18 12.29 21.55
N GLN A 91 -0.04 11.53 22.63
CA GLN A 91 1.00 11.78 23.62
C GLN A 91 2.36 11.28 23.12
N PRO A 92 3.47 11.90 23.54
CA PRO A 92 4.79 11.35 23.29
C PRO A 92 4.87 9.88 23.69
N ASN A 93 5.69 9.10 22.98
CA ASN A 93 5.89 7.66 23.18
C ASN A 93 4.68 6.76 22.83
N ALA A 94 3.60 7.32 22.26
CA ALA A 94 2.52 6.52 21.67
C ALA A 94 3.06 5.63 20.55
N LEU A 95 2.46 4.45 20.38
CA LEU A 95 2.82 3.52 19.31
C LEU A 95 2.02 3.82 18.05
N VAL A 96 2.71 4.06 16.95
CA VAL A 96 2.15 4.18 15.59
C VAL A 96 2.51 2.92 14.82
N VAL A 97 1.50 2.24 14.29
CA VAL A 97 1.66 1.07 13.43
C VAL A 97 1.22 1.45 12.03
N ASP A 98 2.07 1.22 11.04
CA ASP A 98 1.79 1.48 9.62
C ASP A 98 1.82 0.18 8.82
N VAL A 99 0.70 -0.14 8.16
CA VAL A 99 0.50 -1.36 7.38
C VAL A 99 0.63 -1.02 5.89
N GLY A 100 1.59 -1.63 5.22
CA GLY A 100 2.09 -1.18 3.92
C GLY A 100 3.07 -0.02 4.06
N CYS A 101 3.94 -0.06 5.08
CA CYS A 101 4.82 1.07 5.42
C CYS A 101 5.90 1.36 4.36
N ASN A 102 6.08 0.47 3.38
CA ASN A 102 7.10 0.56 2.35
C ASN A 102 8.48 0.83 2.98
N ASP A 103 9.20 1.88 2.57
CA ASP A 103 10.52 2.24 3.10
C ASP A 103 10.50 2.96 4.47
N GLY A 104 9.32 3.12 5.09
CA GLY A 104 9.17 3.74 6.40
C GLY A 104 9.22 5.27 6.39
N SER A 105 9.13 5.92 5.22
CA SER A 105 9.18 7.38 5.10
C SER A 105 8.16 8.11 5.97
N LEU A 106 6.92 7.61 6.07
CA LEU A 106 5.89 8.17 6.96
C LEU A 106 6.25 7.98 8.44
N LEU A 107 6.64 6.75 8.83
CA LEU A 107 7.01 6.42 10.20
C LEU A 107 8.21 7.23 10.70
N LYS A 108 9.18 7.54 9.83
CA LYS A 108 10.32 8.42 10.16
C LYS A 108 9.86 9.79 10.66
N VAL A 109 8.82 10.36 10.05
CA VAL A 109 8.27 11.65 10.47
C VAL A 109 7.56 11.53 11.83
N PHE A 110 6.85 10.43 12.10
CA PHE A 110 6.29 10.16 13.43
C PHE A 110 7.37 10.00 14.51
N ALA A 111 8.47 9.29 14.20
CA ALA A 111 9.59 9.13 15.13
C ALA A 111 10.27 10.46 15.48
N GLN A 112 10.41 11.38 14.51
CA GLN A 112 10.91 12.74 14.74
C GLN A 112 10.04 13.54 15.73
N HIS A 113 8.76 13.18 15.87
CA HIS A 113 7.83 13.78 16.83
C HIS A 113 7.71 12.97 18.13
N GLY A 114 8.65 12.06 18.40
CA GLY A 114 8.75 11.33 19.66
C GLY A 114 7.80 10.14 19.79
N MET A 115 7.28 9.61 18.68
CA MET A 115 6.44 8.40 18.69
C MET A 115 7.29 7.13 18.58
N ARG A 116 6.79 6.04 19.16
CA ARG A 116 7.29 4.69 18.84
C ARG A 116 6.65 4.24 17.54
N ILE A 117 7.41 3.53 16.71
CA ILE A 117 6.98 3.16 15.37
C ILE A 117 7.11 1.66 15.14
N LEU A 118 6.19 1.09 14.38
CA LEU A 118 6.24 -0.28 13.88
C LEU A 118 5.73 -0.31 12.44
N GLY A 119 6.57 -0.76 11.53
CA GLY A 119 6.20 -0.98 10.13
C GLY A 119 5.81 -2.44 9.90
N VAL A 120 4.78 -2.66 9.10
CA VAL A 120 4.39 -3.98 8.60
C VAL A 120 4.29 -3.89 7.09
N ASP A 121 5.18 -4.55 6.36
CA ASP A 121 5.15 -4.61 4.90
C ASP A 121 5.50 -6.03 4.43
N PRO A 122 4.73 -6.63 3.51
CA PRO A 122 4.98 -7.99 3.02
C PRO A 122 6.22 -8.08 2.12
N LEU A 123 6.76 -6.97 1.63
CA LEU A 123 7.92 -6.95 0.75
C LEU A 123 9.19 -7.29 1.56
N PHE A 124 9.93 -8.31 1.12
CA PHE A 124 11.14 -8.84 1.78
C PHE A 124 12.21 -7.78 2.11
N VAL A 125 12.23 -6.66 1.38
CA VAL A 125 13.20 -5.58 1.58
C VAL A 125 12.88 -4.73 2.83
N PHE A 126 11.62 -4.70 3.27
CA PHE A 126 11.15 -3.77 4.31
C PHE A 126 10.33 -4.42 5.42
N LEU A 127 10.79 -5.58 5.92
CA LEU A 127 10.50 -5.96 7.30
C LEU A 127 11.26 -5.02 8.25
N ILE A 128 10.77 -3.77 8.33
CA ILE A 128 11.29 -2.75 9.22
C ILE A 128 10.71 -3.00 10.62
N PHE A 129 11.31 -3.95 11.33
CA PHE A 129 11.34 -3.87 12.79
C PHE A 129 12.34 -2.78 13.16
N LEU A 130 11.92 -1.51 13.14
CA LEU A 130 12.67 -0.46 13.83
C LEU A 130 12.58 -0.79 15.31
N LYS A 131 13.65 -1.40 15.78
CA LYS A 131 13.86 -1.83 17.16
C LYS A 131 13.61 -0.60 18.04
N ILE A 132 12.71 -0.76 19.00
CA ILE A 132 12.55 0.20 20.09
C ILE A 132 13.90 0.21 20.82
N ASP A 133 14.70 1.27 20.64
CA ASP A 133 15.84 1.52 21.52
C ASP A 133 15.27 1.85 22.90
N GLY A 134 15.45 0.94 23.86
CA GLY A 134 14.97 1.10 25.25
C GLY A 134 14.27 -0.13 25.82
N PHE A 135 15.01 -1.23 25.95
CA PHE A 135 15.02 -1.99 27.21
C PHE A 135 16.32 -1.64 27.93
#